data_AF-A0A4U8Q530-F1
#
_entry.id   AF-A0A4U8Q530-F1
#
_cell.length_a   1.000
_cell.length_b   1.000
_cell.length_c   1.000
_cell.angle_alpha   90.00
_cell.angle_beta   90.00
_cell.angle_gamma   90.00
#
_symmetry.space_group_name_H-M   'P 1'
#
loop_
_entity.id
_entity.type
_entity.pdbx_description
1 polymer ?
#
loop_
_entity_poly.entity_id
_entity_poly.type
_entity_poly.pdbx_seq_one_letter_code
_entity_poly.pdbx_strand_id
1 'polypeptide(L)'
;MKRVFGKIEIAFDILYLLSALIMGIFLLMVSASKLHMLAGIMALILVIGDSFHLLPRIRVIISKNEKALRTALGRGKQITSVSMTVFYLLLWQIGLQISNISVLPFWNYIIYVLAVLRIALCLLPWNRWTDAQPPVKWGIYRNIPFFVMGLMVSILFFVNRNVIASVHYMWLAILLSFSFYLPVVLFANRNPKIGMLMLPKTGCYLWIIGMCLFL
;
A
#
# COMPACT_ATOMS: atom_id res chain seq x y z
N MET A 1 -13.42 -20.22 -5.15
CA MET A 1 -12.55 -20.28 -6.36
C MET A 1 -11.32 -21.12 -6.04
N LYS A 2 -10.89 -22.06 -6.89
CA LYS A 2 -9.63 -22.81 -6.68
C LYS A 2 -8.46 -21.82 -6.76
N ARG A 3 -7.89 -21.43 -5.61
CA ARG A 3 -6.64 -20.66 -5.55
C ARG A 3 -5.51 -21.58 -5.98
N VAL A 4 -4.99 -21.37 -7.19
CA VAL A 4 -4.01 -22.25 -7.83
C VAL A 4 -2.67 -22.28 -7.08
N PHE A 5 -2.40 -21.29 -6.22
CA PHE A 5 -1.09 -21.08 -5.56
C PHE A 5 -1.17 -20.87 -4.04
N GLY A 6 -2.16 -21.46 -3.36
CA GLY A 6 -2.43 -21.18 -1.94
C GLY A 6 -1.21 -21.29 -0.99
N LYS A 7 -0.32 -22.28 -1.20
CA LYS A 7 0.88 -22.43 -0.35
C LYS A 7 1.90 -21.29 -0.55
N ILE A 8 2.10 -20.85 -1.80
CA ILE A 8 3.01 -19.75 -2.13
C ILE A 8 2.44 -18.43 -1.59
N GLU A 9 1.13 -18.20 -1.73
CA GLU A 9 0.45 -17.03 -1.15
C GLU A 9 0.66 -16.95 0.37
N ILE A 10 0.49 -18.06 1.10
CA ILE A 10 0.70 -18.09 2.55
C ILE A 10 2.15 -17.74 2.90
N ALA A 11 3.11 -18.41 2.27
CA ALA A 11 4.53 -18.19 2.56
C ALA A 11 4.94 -16.74 2.29
N PHE A 12 4.50 -16.19 1.15
CA PHE A 12 4.77 -14.81 0.79
C PHE A 12 4.10 -13.81 1.74
N ASP A 13 2.82 -13.99 2.08
CA ASP A 13 2.10 -13.08 2.97
C ASP A 13 2.74 -13.05 4.38
N ILE A 14 3.18 -14.20 4.91
CA ILE A 14 3.89 -14.28 6.20
C ILE A 14 5.24 -13.60 6.11
N LEU A 15 6.05 -13.92 5.09
CA LEU A 15 7.37 -13.33 4.90
C LEU A 15 7.27 -11.81 4.78
N TYR A 16 6.33 -11.31 3.98
CA TYR A 16 6.05 -9.89 3.82
C TYR A 16 5.74 -9.21 5.16
N LEU A 17 4.78 -9.76 5.92
CA LEU A 17 4.36 -9.17 7.20
C LEU A 17 5.53 -9.13 8.19
N LEU A 18 6.30 -10.22 8.30
CA LEU A 18 7.46 -10.27 9.18
C LEU A 18 8.56 -9.30 8.75
N SER A 19 8.93 -9.29 7.46
CA SER A 19 9.96 -8.40 6.95
C SER A 19 9.58 -6.92 7.12
N ALA A 20 8.35 -6.54 6.77
CA ALA A 20 7.89 -5.16 6.93
C ALA A 20 7.84 -4.74 8.41
N LEU A 21 7.42 -5.64 9.31
CA LEU A 21 7.40 -5.39 10.75
C LEU A 21 8.81 -5.20 11.31
N ILE A 22 9.74 -6.11 10.97
CA ILE A 22 11.13 -6.04 11.42
C ILE A 22 11.79 -4.74 10.95
N MET A 23 11.65 -4.41 9.66
CA MET A 23 12.21 -3.18 9.11
C MET A 23 11.57 -1.93 9.76
N GLY A 24 10.26 -1.94 10.00
CA GLY A 24 9.56 -0.83 10.67
C GLY A 24 10.03 -0.61 12.10
N ILE A 25 10.20 -1.69 12.88
CA ILE A 25 10.74 -1.62 14.25
C ILE A 25 12.20 -1.14 14.21
N PHE A 26 13.02 -1.69 13.32
CA PHE A 26 14.42 -1.31 13.19
C PHE A 26 14.59 0.18 12.88
N LEU A 27 13.80 0.72 11.94
CA LEU A 27 13.78 2.16 11.62
C LEU A 27 13.46 3.04 12.84
N LEU A 28 12.62 2.57 13.75
CA LEU A 28 12.30 3.29 15.00
C LEU A 28 13.38 3.13 16.08
N MET A 29 14.03 1.97 16.17
CA MET A 29 15.07 1.75 17.17
C MET A 29 16.36 2.49 16.83
N VAL A 30 16.69 2.59 15.54
CA VAL A 30 17.89 3.26 15.03
C VAL A 30 17.57 4.70 14.60
N SER A 31 16.46 5.29 15.08
CA SER A 31 15.99 6.59 14.62
C SER A 31 16.89 7.75 15.06
N ALA A 32 18.04 7.90 14.40
CA ALA A 32 18.96 9.01 14.60
C ALA A 32 18.41 10.32 14.00
N SER A 33 17.45 10.22 13.07
CA SER A 33 16.83 11.37 12.41
C SER A 33 15.30 11.26 12.38
N LYS A 34 14.65 12.43 12.24
CA LYS A 34 13.19 12.53 12.06
C LYS A 34 12.70 11.74 10.84
N LEU A 35 13.54 11.61 9.79
CA LEU A 35 13.26 10.82 8.59
C LEU A 35 13.14 9.32 8.90
N HIS A 36 14.08 8.75 9.66
CA HIS A 36 14.01 7.36 10.10
C HIS A 36 12.77 7.09 10.94
N MET A 37 12.45 7.99 11.89
CA MET A 37 11.24 7.87 12.70
C MET A 37 9.97 7.88 11.82
N LEU A 38 9.88 8.82 10.87
CA LEU A 38 8.74 8.92 9.95
C LEU A 38 8.61 7.68 9.06
N ALA A 39 9.73 7.16 8.56
CA ALA A 39 9.77 5.93 7.77
C ALA A 39 9.37 4.69 8.58
N GLY A 40 9.79 4.60 9.84
CA GLY A 40 9.39 3.53 10.75
C GLY A 40 7.89 3.54 11.03
N ILE A 41 7.32 4.71 11.36
CA ILE A 41 5.87 4.90 11.54
C ILE A 41 5.13 4.52 10.25
N MET A 42 5.62 4.97 9.09
CA MET A 42 5.06 4.65 7.78
C MET A 42 5.02 3.13 7.54
N ALA A 43 6.12 2.43 7.80
CA ALA A 43 6.20 0.97 7.65
C ALA A 43 5.24 0.23 8.60
N LEU A 44 5.17 0.67 9.87
CA LEU A 44 4.27 0.05 10.86
C LEU A 44 2.80 0.25 10.52
N ILE A 45 2.40 1.43 10.06
CA ILE A 45 1.01 1.68 9.61
C ILE A 45 0.64 0.77 8.44
N LEU A 46 1.56 0.57 7.49
CA LEU A 46 1.33 -0.34 6.37
C LEU A 46 1.15 -1.78 6.84
N VAL A 47 2.11 -2.33 7.60
CA VAL A 47 2.08 -3.74 8.00
C VAL A 47 0.91 -4.06 8.94
N ILE A 48 0.60 -3.15 9.88
CA ILE A 48 -0.55 -3.31 10.78
C ILE A 48 -1.83 -3.30 9.95
N GLY A 49 -2.00 -2.33 9.04
CA GLY A 49 -3.19 -2.24 8.20
C GLY A 49 -3.36 -3.43 7.25
N ASP A 50 -2.27 -3.95 6.68
CA ASP A 50 -2.28 -5.11 5.80
C ASP A 50 -2.58 -6.41 6.56
N SER A 51 -2.16 -6.52 7.82
CA SER A 51 -2.43 -7.69 8.67
C SER A 51 -3.93 -8.01 8.80
N PHE A 52 -4.78 -6.97 8.85
CA PHE A 52 -6.25 -7.13 8.92
C PHE A 52 -6.85 -7.78 7.67
N HIS A 53 -6.15 -7.75 6.53
CA HIS A 53 -6.56 -8.43 5.31
C HIS A 53 -5.83 -9.75 5.09
N LEU A 54 -4.51 -9.77 5.31
CA LEU A 54 -3.64 -10.90 5.01
C LEU A 54 -3.81 -12.06 6.01
N LEU A 55 -3.98 -11.78 7.32
CA LEU A 55 -4.20 -12.85 8.30
C LEU A 55 -5.52 -13.61 8.05
N PRO A 56 -6.68 -12.94 7.80
CA PRO A 56 -7.88 -13.64 7.36
C PRO A 56 -7.70 -14.39 6.04
N ARG A 57 -6.91 -13.84 5.11
CA ARG A 57 -6.62 -14.50 3.83
C ARG A 57 -5.87 -15.81 4.03
N ILE A 58 -4.82 -15.83 4.85
CA ILE A 58 -4.09 -17.05 5.22
C ILE A 58 -5.05 -18.07 5.84
N ARG A 59 -5.89 -17.65 6.80
CA ARG A 59 -6.88 -18.53 7.44
C ARG A 59 -7.89 -19.11 6.44
N VAL A 60 -8.33 -18.35 5.44
CA VAL A 60 -9.19 -18.87 4.36
C VAL A 60 -8.49 -19.94 3.52
N ILE A 61 -7.20 -19.77 3.22
CA ILE A 61 -6.46 -20.76 2.43
C ILE A 61 -6.32 -22.08 3.20
N ILE A 62 -6.03 -22.01 4.51
CA ILE A 62 -5.85 -23.18 5.37
C ILE A 62 -7.20 -23.88 5.63
N SER A 63 -8.21 -23.13 6.10
CA SER A 63 -9.51 -23.69 6.50
C SER A 63 -10.42 -24.03 5.31
N LYS A 64 -10.14 -23.48 4.12
CA LYS A 64 -11.02 -23.49 2.94
C LYS A 64 -12.42 -22.89 3.20
N ASN A 65 -12.61 -22.17 4.31
CA ASN A 65 -13.90 -21.60 4.71
C ASN A 65 -14.01 -20.10 4.39
N GLU A 66 -14.18 -19.79 3.10
CA GLU A 66 -14.28 -18.41 2.61
C GLU A 66 -15.54 -17.69 3.10
N LYS A 67 -16.66 -18.40 3.30
CA LYS A 67 -17.93 -17.81 3.74
C LYS A 67 -17.81 -17.25 5.16
N ALA A 68 -17.24 -18.02 6.09
CA ALA A 68 -17.11 -17.60 7.49
C ALA A 68 -16.18 -16.38 7.66
N LEU A 69 -15.14 -16.28 6.83
CA LEU A 69 -14.14 -15.21 6.93
C LEU A 69 -14.38 -14.04 5.95
N ARG A 70 -15.50 -14.05 5.20
CA ARG A 70 -15.81 -13.02 4.20
C ARG A 70 -15.85 -11.62 4.81
N THR A 71 -16.50 -11.47 5.96
CA THR A 71 -16.60 -10.19 6.67
C THR A 71 -15.22 -9.67 7.06
N ALA A 72 -14.36 -10.54 7.60
CA ALA A 72 -13.00 -10.20 7.97
C ALA A 72 -12.15 -9.80 6.74
N LEU A 73 -12.27 -10.54 5.64
CA LEU A 73 -11.59 -10.19 4.37
C LEU A 73 -12.04 -8.82 3.85
N GLY A 74 -13.34 -8.55 3.87
CA GLY A 74 -13.94 -7.31 3.40
C GLY A 74 -13.51 -6.10 4.20
N ARG A 75 -13.70 -6.16 5.53
CA ARG A 75 -13.26 -5.10 6.46
C ARG A 75 -11.75 -4.94 6.48
N GLY A 76 -11.00 -6.04 6.37
CA GLY A 76 -9.56 -6.01 6.18
C GLY A 76 -9.15 -5.16 4.99
N LYS A 77 -9.73 -5.39 3.80
CA LYS A 77 -9.45 -4.56 2.61
C LYS A 77 -9.79 -3.08 2.81
N GLN A 78 -10.84 -2.77 3.59
CA GLN A 78 -11.20 -1.40 3.92
C GLN A 78 -10.10 -0.74 4.77
N ILE A 79 -9.68 -1.39 5.85
CA ILE A 79 -8.61 -0.92 6.75
C ILE A 79 -7.31 -0.75 5.97
N THR A 80 -6.91 -1.76 5.19
CA THR A 80 -5.74 -1.72 4.31
C THR A 80 -5.79 -0.57 3.29
N SER A 81 -6.98 -0.22 2.78
CA SER A 81 -7.11 0.92 1.85
C SER A 81 -6.87 2.25 2.55
N VAL A 82 -7.32 2.39 3.80
CA VAL A 82 -7.07 3.59 4.62
C VAL A 82 -5.61 3.65 5.02
N SER A 83 -5.02 2.57 5.53
CA SER A 83 -3.60 2.53 5.93
C SER A 83 -2.67 2.81 4.76
N MET A 84 -2.93 2.26 3.57
CA MET A 84 -2.17 2.60 2.36
C MET A 84 -2.27 4.07 1.97
N THR A 85 -3.40 4.74 2.28
CA THR A 85 -3.54 6.18 2.04
C THR A 85 -2.60 6.96 2.96
N VAL A 86 -2.59 6.61 4.24
CA VAL A 86 -1.70 7.22 5.24
C VAL A 86 -0.24 6.92 4.92
N PHE A 87 0.08 5.71 4.47
CA PHE A 87 1.41 5.35 4.00
C PHE A 87 1.91 6.31 2.91
N TYR A 88 1.11 6.59 1.88
CA TYR A 88 1.50 7.52 0.82
C TYR A 88 1.56 8.99 1.27
N LEU A 89 0.74 9.38 2.25
CA LEU A 89 0.89 10.70 2.89
C LEU A 89 2.24 10.83 3.60
N LEU A 90 2.64 9.80 4.36
CA LEU A 90 3.92 9.82 5.06
C LEU A 90 5.08 9.75 4.06
N LEU A 91 4.96 8.94 3.01
CA LEU A 91 5.97 8.87 1.95
C LEU A 91 6.13 10.20 1.21
N TRP A 92 5.04 10.93 0.98
CA TRP A 92 5.09 12.30 0.48
C TRP A 92 5.86 13.22 1.44
N GLN A 93 5.56 13.18 2.74
CA GLN A 93 6.26 13.99 3.74
C GLN A 93 7.76 13.66 3.84
N ILE A 94 8.13 12.37 3.73
CA ILE A 94 9.54 11.94 3.64
C ILE A 94 10.19 12.54 2.39
N GLY A 95 9.53 12.43 1.23
CA GLY A 95 10.03 13.01 -0.02
C GLY A 95 10.25 14.51 0.07
N LEU A 96 9.35 15.25 0.72
CA LEU A 96 9.50 16.70 0.93
C LEU A 96 10.67 17.06 1.85
N GLN A 97 10.91 16.27 2.89
CA GLN A 97 12.02 16.51 3.83
C GLN A 97 13.38 16.18 3.21
N ILE A 98 13.42 15.25 2.25
CA ILE A 98 14.62 14.91 1.48
C ILE A 98 14.83 15.87 0.31
N SER A 99 13.76 16.43 -0.26
CA SER A 99 13.87 17.30 -1.41
C SER A 99 14.54 18.63 -1.04
N ASN A 100 15.60 18.98 -1.77
CA ASN A 100 16.23 20.30 -1.67
C ASN A 100 15.44 21.39 -2.42
N ILE A 101 14.39 21.01 -3.15
CA ILE A 101 13.55 21.93 -3.92
C ILE A 101 12.31 22.25 -3.10
N SER A 102 12.02 23.54 -2.93
CA SER A 102 10.80 24.01 -2.29
C SER A 102 9.59 23.65 -3.16
N VAL A 103 8.86 22.62 -2.76
CA VAL A 103 7.59 22.28 -3.38
C VAL A 103 6.56 23.37 -3.06
N LEU A 104 5.90 23.90 -4.09
CA LEU A 104 4.85 24.91 -3.91
C LEU A 104 3.79 24.39 -2.93
N PRO A 105 3.32 25.21 -1.97
CA PRO A 105 2.31 24.79 -0.99
C PRO A 105 1.06 24.16 -1.61
N PHE A 106 0.70 24.59 -2.83
CA PHE A 106 -0.39 24.05 -3.64
C PHE A 106 -0.37 22.52 -3.78
N TRP A 107 0.79 21.91 -4.04
CA TRP A 107 0.88 20.46 -4.23
C TRP A 107 0.64 19.68 -2.94
N ASN A 108 1.02 20.25 -1.79
CA ASN A 108 0.71 19.67 -0.50
C ASN A 108 -0.80 19.62 -0.27
N TYR A 109 -1.50 20.73 -0.53
CA TYR A 109 -2.97 20.77 -0.39
C TYR A 109 -3.65 19.70 -1.25
N ILE A 110 -3.22 19.52 -2.50
CA ILE A 110 -3.77 18.47 -3.38
C ILE A 110 -3.61 17.09 -2.76
N ILE A 111 -2.41 16.72 -2.30
CA ILE A 111 -2.15 15.41 -1.71
C ILE A 111 -3.05 15.16 -0.48
N TYR A 112 -3.19 16.15 0.40
CA TYR A 112 -4.05 16.03 1.58
C TYR A 112 -5.53 15.92 1.20
N VAL A 113 -6.01 16.72 0.24
CA VAL A 113 -7.39 16.65 -0.26
C VAL A 113 -7.68 15.29 -0.88
N LEU A 114 -6.77 14.76 -1.72
CA LEU A 114 -6.90 13.44 -2.32
C LEU A 114 -6.95 12.32 -1.27
N ALA A 115 -6.14 12.44 -0.20
CA ALA A 115 -6.16 11.48 0.89
C ALA A 115 -7.47 11.50 1.67
N VAL A 116 -7.96 12.69 2.05
CA VAL A 116 -9.26 12.86 2.71
C VAL A 116 -10.39 12.32 1.83
N LEU A 117 -10.38 12.68 0.55
CA LEU A 117 -11.34 12.19 -0.45
C LEU A 117 -11.31 10.66 -0.52
N ARG A 118 -10.13 10.05 -0.59
CA ARG A 118 -10.00 8.58 -0.63
C ARG A 118 -10.54 7.92 0.63
N ILE A 119 -10.20 8.45 1.80
CA ILE A 119 -10.65 7.90 3.08
C ILE A 119 -12.18 7.99 3.15
N ALA A 120 -12.75 9.16 2.82
CA ALA A 120 -14.20 9.34 2.74
C ALA A 120 -14.83 8.33 1.79
N LEU A 121 -14.30 8.19 0.57
CA LEU A 121 -14.77 7.22 -0.41
C LEU A 121 -14.69 5.77 0.10
N CYS A 122 -13.71 5.42 0.94
CA CYS A 122 -13.59 4.08 1.53
C CYS A 122 -14.60 3.80 2.66
N LEU A 123 -15.09 4.85 3.33
CA LEU A 123 -16.06 4.75 4.42
C LEU A 123 -17.52 4.68 3.92
N LEU A 124 -17.78 5.12 2.70
CA LEU A 124 -19.12 5.08 2.12
C LEU A 124 -19.68 3.64 2.06
N PRO A 125 -20.97 3.44 2.39
CA PRO A 125 -21.58 2.12 2.45
C PRO A 125 -21.67 1.44 1.07
N TRP A 126 -21.65 2.22 -0.01
CA TRP A 126 -21.75 1.72 -1.39
C TRP A 126 -20.58 0.85 -1.86
N ASN A 127 -19.48 0.83 -1.12
CA ASN A 127 -18.39 -0.09 -1.36
C ASN A 127 -18.77 -1.56 -1.13
N ARG A 128 -19.80 -1.81 -0.30
CA ARG A 128 -20.30 -3.13 0.06
C ARG A 128 -19.18 -4.14 0.34
N TRP A 129 -18.24 -3.73 1.20
CA TRP A 129 -16.98 -4.44 1.46
C TRP A 129 -17.15 -5.93 1.81
N THR A 130 -18.27 -6.30 2.42
CA THR A 130 -18.57 -7.65 2.91
C THR A 130 -19.36 -8.51 1.94
N ASP A 131 -19.75 -7.98 0.78
CA ASP A 131 -20.51 -8.72 -0.23
C ASP A 131 -19.64 -9.75 -0.96
N ALA A 132 -20.27 -10.79 -1.51
CA ALA A 132 -19.57 -11.79 -2.32
C ALA A 132 -18.97 -11.18 -3.60
N GLN A 133 -19.67 -10.20 -4.17
CA GLN A 133 -19.30 -9.50 -5.40
C GLN A 133 -19.50 -8.00 -5.22
N PRO A 134 -18.54 -7.31 -4.58
CA PRO A 134 -18.64 -5.86 -4.40
C PRO A 134 -18.61 -5.14 -5.75
N PRO A 135 -19.31 -3.99 -5.86
CA PRO A 135 -19.42 -3.25 -7.12
C PRO A 135 -18.06 -2.71 -7.58
N VAL A 136 -17.67 -3.06 -8.81
CA VAL A 136 -16.38 -2.64 -9.41
C VAL A 136 -16.26 -1.11 -9.48
N LYS A 137 -17.36 -0.40 -9.80
CA LYS A 137 -17.37 1.06 -9.94
C LYS A 137 -16.84 1.78 -8.69
N TRP A 138 -17.28 1.38 -7.50
CA TRP A 138 -16.81 1.96 -6.24
C TRP A 138 -15.36 1.57 -5.93
N GLY A 139 -14.94 0.37 -6.35
CA GLY A 139 -13.54 -0.04 -6.35
C GLY A 139 -12.66 0.87 -7.22
N ILE A 140 -13.15 1.35 -8.36
CA ILE A 140 -12.44 2.29 -9.23
C ILE A 140 -12.43 3.69 -8.59
N TYR A 141 -13.59 4.20 -8.16
CA TYR A 141 -13.71 5.57 -7.63
C TYR A 141 -12.76 5.85 -6.45
N ARG A 142 -12.68 4.93 -5.47
CA ARG A 142 -11.76 5.11 -4.34
C ARG A 142 -10.28 4.97 -4.69
N ASN A 143 -9.96 4.39 -5.84
CA ASN A 143 -8.59 4.18 -6.31
C ASN A 143 -8.11 5.25 -7.29
N ILE A 144 -9.00 6.05 -7.88
CA ILE A 144 -8.60 7.21 -8.69
C ILE A 144 -7.77 8.20 -7.84
N PRO A 145 -8.23 8.68 -6.66
CA PRO A 145 -7.42 9.58 -5.84
C PRO A 145 -6.11 8.93 -5.41
N PHE A 146 -6.12 7.61 -5.16
CA PHE A 146 -4.91 6.89 -4.79
C PHE A 146 -3.86 6.86 -5.90
N PHE A 147 -4.30 6.59 -7.12
CA PHE A 147 -3.43 6.54 -8.27
C PHE A 147 -2.80 7.91 -8.53
N VAL A 148 -3.60 8.98 -8.43
CA VAL A 148 -3.09 10.36 -8.55
C VAL A 148 -2.07 10.68 -7.47
N MET A 149 -2.35 10.36 -6.19
CA MET A 149 -1.37 10.50 -5.11
C MET A 149 -0.08 9.75 -5.42
N GLY A 150 -0.20 8.49 -5.84
CA GLY A 150 0.92 7.63 -6.20
C GLY A 150 1.81 8.21 -7.29
N LEU A 151 1.18 8.71 -8.35
CA LEU A 151 1.88 9.36 -9.45
C LEU A 151 2.60 10.63 -8.99
N MET A 152 1.94 11.46 -8.18
CA MET A 152 2.56 12.67 -7.61
C MET A 152 3.77 12.35 -6.73
N VAL A 153 3.66 11.35 -5.83
CA VAL A 153 4.78 10.90 -5.00
C VAL A 153 5.91 10.33 -5.87
N SER A 154 5.58 9.55 -6.90
CA SER A 154 6.58 9.03 -7.85
C SER A 154 7.32 10.16 -8.57
N ILE A 155 6.60 11.19 -9.07
CA ILE A 155 7.19 12.37 -9.71
C ILE A 155 8.11 13.12 -8.73
N LEU A 156 7.68 13.32 -7.48
CA LEU A 156 8.50 13.97 -6.45
C LEU A 156 9.85 13.27 -6.28
N PHE A 157 9.85 11.94 -6.14
CA PHE A 157 11.09 11.17 -6.01
C PHE A 157 11.88 11.12 -7.32
N PHE A 158 11.24 11.14 -8.49
CA PHE A 158 11.94 11.16 -9.78
C PHE A 158 12.72 12.45 -9.97
N VAL A 159 12.09 13.60 -9.67
CA VAL A 159 12.74 14.92 -9.76
C VAL A 159 13.91 15.02 -8.77
N ASN A 160 13.75 14.46 -7.57
CA ASN A 160 14.77 14.50 -6.51
C ASN A 160 15.69 13.27 -6.46
N ARG A 161 15.71 12.42 -7.50
CA ARG A 161 16.42 11.12 -7.49
C ARG A 161 17.93 11.20 -7.25
N ASN A 162 18.53 12.35 -7.50
CA ASN A 162 19.97 12.56 -7.34
C ASN A 162 20.34 13.20 -5.99
N VAL A 163 19.37 13.51 -5.13
CA VAL A 163 19.64 14.17 -3.83
C VAL A 163 20.22 13.18 -2.82
N ILE A 164 19.61 12.00 -2.70
CA ILE A 164 20.08 10.93 -1.82
C ILE A 164 20.14 9.63 -2.64
N ALA A 165 21.33 9.02 -2.71
CA ALA A 165 21.55 7.82 -3.52
C ALA A 165 20.71 6.61 -3.07
N SER A 166 20.44 6.46 -1.77
CA SER A 166 19.67 5.33 -1.23
C SER A 166 18.21 5.30 -1.70
N VAL A 167 17.62 6.45 -2.04
CA VAL A 167 16.24 6.56 -2.55
C VAL A 167 16.16 6.85 -4.05
N HIS A 168 17.27 6.70 -4.78
CA HIS A 168 17.33 6.96 -6.22
C HIS A 168 16.25 6.22 -7.01
N TYR A 169 15.96 4.97 -6.65
CA TYR A 169 14.97 4.12 -7.31
C TYR A 169 13.57 4.17 -6.67
N MET A 170 13.33 5.06 -5.71
CA MET A 170 12.03 5.17 -5.02
C MET A 170 10.87 5.41 -6.00
N TRP A 171 11.08 6.30 -6.98
CA TRP A 171 10.09 6.60 -8.01
C TRP A 171 9.70 5.36 -8.83
N LEU A 172 10.68 4.51 -9.15
CA LEU A 172 10.51 3.30 -9.94
C LEU A 172 9.76 2.23 -9.14
N ALA A 173 10.09 2.05 -7.86
CA ALA A 173 9.38 1.15 -6.98
C ALA A 173 7.89 1.52 -6.86
N ILE A 174 7.59 2.82 -6.73
CA ILE A 174 6.20 3.32 -6.70
C ILE A 174 5.50 3.05 -8.05
N LEU A 175 6.15 3.39 -9.16
CA LEU A 175 5.56 3.24 -10.51
C LEU A 175 5.28 1.77 -10.83
N LEU A 176 6.19 0.86 -10.49
CA LEU A 176 5.99 -0.59 -10.64
C LEU A 176 4.85 -1.08 -9.77
N SER A 177 4.77 -0.64 -8.50
CA SER A 177 3.68 -0.99 -7.60
C SER A 177 2.31 -0.64 -8.20
N PHE A 178 2.16 0.56 -8.76
CA PHE A 178 0.91 0.98 -9.41
C PHE A 178 0.65 0.26 -10.74
N SER A 179 1.70 -0.02 -11.51
CA SER A 179 1.60 -0.79 -12.76
C SER A 179 1.06 -2.20 -12.51
N PHE A 180 1.47 -2.84 -11.42
CA PHE A 180 0.91 -4.12 -10.99
C PHE A 180 -0.49 -3.99 -10.38
N TYR A 181 -0.78 -2.88 -9.70
CA TYR A 181 -2.06 -2.69 -9.01
C TYR A 181 -3.24 -2.39 -9.95
N LEU A 182 -3.01 -1.58 -10.98
CA LEU A 182 -4.06 -1.07 -11.86
C LEU A 182 -4.82 -2.20 -12.59
N PRO A 183 -4.15 -3.22 -13.19
CA PRO A 183 -4.85 -4.37 -13.77
C PRO A 183 -5.69 -5.14 -12.74
N VAL A 184 -5.23 -5.23 -11.50
CA VAL A 184 -5.95 -5.96 -10.43
C VAL A 184 -7.25 -5.25 -10.08
N VAL A 185 -7.24 -3.92 -9.97
CA VAL A 185 -8.45 -3.13 -9.67
C VAL A 185 -9.49 -3.28 -10.76
N LEU A 186 -9.07 -3.29 -12.03
CA LEU A 186 -9.98 -3.30 -13.17
C LEU A 186 -10.51 -4.70 -13.51
N PHE A 187 -9.68 -5.74 -13.37
CA PHE A 187 -9.95 -7.04 -14.00
C PHE A 187 -9.98 -8.23 -13.05
N ALA A 188 -9.62 -8.11 -11.76
CA ALA A 188 -9.56 -9.26 -10.86
C ALA A 188 -10.91 -9.96 -10.66
N ASN A 189 -12.03 -9.24 -10.76
CA ASN A 189 -13.37 -9.83 -10.69
C ASN A 189 -13.71 -10.69 -11.92
N ARG A 190 -13.08 -10.43 -13.07
CA ARG A 190 -13.29 -11.19 -14.32
C ARG A 190 -12.30 -12.34 -14.46
N ASN A 191 -11.03 -12.11 -14.11
CA ASN A 191 -9.99 -13.12 -14.15
C ASN A 191 -9.23 -13.16 -12.81
N PRO A 192 -9.56 -14.11 -11.93
CA PRO A 192 -8.95 -14.23 -10.61
C PRO A 192 -7.42 -14.38 -10.63
N LYS A 193 -6.85 -14.90 -11.72
CA LYS A 193 -5.38 -15.06 -11.88
C LYS A 193 -4.65 -13.72 -11.90
N ILE A 194 -5.30 -12.65 -12.38
CA ILE A 194 -4.72 -11.28 -12.38
C ILE A 194 -4.45 -10.82 -10.95
N GLY A 195 -5.20 -11.33 -9.96
CA GLY A 195 -4.95 -11.06 -8.54
C GLY A 195 -3.54 -11.42 -8.07
N MET A 196 -2.81 -12.29 -8.78
CA MET A 196 -1.41 -12.64 -8.47
C MET A 196 -0.45 -11.46 -8.60
N LEU A 197 -0.78 -10.42 -9.39
CA LEU A 197 0.02 -9.20 -9.48
C LEU A 197 0.11 -8.45 -8.14
N MET A 198 -0.70 -8.82 -7.14
CA MET A 198 -0.54 -8.33 -5.77
C MET A 198 0.79 -8.76 -5.13
N LEU A 199 1.37 -9.91 -5.52
CA LEU A 199 2.66 -10.37 -4.98
C LEU A 199 3.82 -9.43 -5.38
N PRO A 200 4.10 -9.19 -6.68
CA PRO A 200 5.15 -8.26 -7.07
C PRO A 200 4.86 -6.81 -6.63
N LYS A 201 3.58 -6.41 -6.58
CA LYS A 201 3.17 -5.13 -5.97
C LYS A 201 3.65 -5.02 -4.52
N THR A 202 3.37 -6.04 -3.69
CA THR A 202 3.77 -6.07 -2.28
C THR A 202 5.29 -6.10 -2.11
N GLY A 203 6.01 -6.79 -3.00
CA GLY A 203 7.47 -6.73 -3.06
C GLY A 203 8.00 -5.30 -3.28
N CYS A 204 7.32 -4.49 -4.10
CA CYS A 204 7.70 -3.08 -4.27
C CYS A 204 7.56 -2.28 -2.97
N TYR A 205 6.59 -2.58 -2.09
CA TYR A 205 6.48 -1.91 -0.79
C TYR A 205 7.62 -2.29 0.16
N LEU A 206 8.06 -3.55 0.16
CA LEU A 206 9.25 -3.94 0.90
C LEU A 206 10.49 -3.22 0.38
N TRP A 207 10.60 -3.05 -0.94
CA TRP A 207 11.69 -2.27 -1.54
C TRP A 207 11.64 -0.79 -1.13
N ILE A 208 10.46 -0.18 -1.12
CA ILE A 208 10.27 1.20 -0.61
C ILE A 208 10.74 1.31 0.85
N ILE A 209 10.27 0.43 1.74
CA ILE A 209 10.68 0.43 3.15
C ILE A 209 12.19 0.16 3.28
N GLY A 210 12.72 -0.77 2.49
CA GLY A 210 14.14 -1.12 2.49
C GLY A 210 15.05 0.02 2.08
N MET A 211 14.65 0.83 1.09
CA MET A 211 15.38 2.06 0.74
C MET A 211 15.40 3.05 1.90
N CYS A 212 14.32 3.12 2.69
CA CYS A 212 14.27 4.00 3.86
C CYS A 212 15.21 3.60 5.00
N LEU A 213 15.76 2.36 5.02
CA LEU A 213 16.74 1.92 6.02
C LEU A 213 18.08 2.65 5.92
N PHE A 214 18.33 3.31 4.78
CA PHE A 214 19.58 3.99 4.46
C PHE A 214 19.38 5.50 4.27
N LEU A 215 18.41 6.08 4.99
CA LEU A 215 18.12 7.53 4.99
C LEU A 215 19.04 8.33 5.92
#